data_AF-A0A137QQ23-F1
#
_entry.id   AF-A0A137QQ23-F1
#
_cell.length_a   1.000
_cell.length_b   1.000
_cell.length_c   1.000
_cell.angle_alpha   90.00
_cell.angle_beta   90.00
_cell.angle_gamma   90.00
#
_symmetry.space_group_name_H-M   'P 1'
#
loop_
_entity.id
_entity.type
_entity.pdbx_description
1 polymer ?
#
loop_
_entity_poly.entity_id
_entity_poly.type
_entity_poly.pdbx_seq_one_letter_code
_entity_poly.pdbx_strand_id
1 'polypeptide(L)' 'MSEGDALDALQLKRYCCRRMVLTHVDLIEKLLHYNPMERSKDKAANYA' A
#
# COMPACT_ATOMS: atom_id res chain seq x y z
N MET A 1 5.88 -24.07 0.69
CA MET A 1 5.62 -23.26 1.89
C MET A 1 4.26 -22.63 1.69
N SER A 2 3.29 -22.96 2.54
CA SER A 2 1.95 -22.36 2.47
C SER A 2 1.98 -20.94 3.04
N GLU A 3 0.97 -20.14 2.71
CA GLU A 3 0.76 -18.82 3.34
C GLU A 3 0.59 -18.96 4.86
N GLY A 4 -0.03 -20.05 5.31
CA GLY A 4 -0.14 -20.39 6.73
C GLY A 4 1.21 -20.60 7.41
N ASP A 5 2.11 -21.35 6.77
CA ASP A 5 3.45 -21.63 7.28
C ASP A 5 4.28 -20.33 7.42
N ALA A 6 4.11 -19.39 6.48
CA ALA A 6 4.76 -18.09 6.53
C ALA A 6 4.27 -17.26 7.74
N LEU A 7 2.96 -17.24 7.98
CA LEU A 7 2.36 -16.55 9.12
C LEU A 7 2.71 -17.23 10.46
N ASP A 8 2.91 -18.55 10.46
CA ASP A 8 3.40 -19.32 11.60
C ASP A 8 4.86 -18.99 11.92
N ALA A 9 5.71 -18.86 10.90
CA ALA A 9 7.10 -18.44 11.05
C ALA A 9 7.19 -17.02 11.67
N LEU A 10 6.26 -16.12 11.32
CA LEU A 10 6.12 -14.79 11.91
C LEU A 10 5.43 -14.77 13.29
N GLN A 11 5.12 -15.94 13.87
CA GLN A 11 4.49 -16.09 15.19
C GLN A 11 3.11 -15.42 15.33
N LEU A 12 2.34 -15.29 14.24
CA LEU A 12 1.01 -14.68 14.28
C LEU A 12 -0.07 -15.67 14.75
N LYS A 13 -0.16 -15.92 16.05
CA LYS A 13 -1.03 -16.98 16.62
C LYS A 13 -2.53 -16.68 16.55
N ARG A 14 -2.94 -15.41 16.63
CA ARG A 14 -4.36 -15.01 16.62
C ARG A 14 -4.85 -14.73 15.19
N TYR A 15 -6.06 -15.16 14.88
CA TYR A 15 -6.69 -14.93 13.57
C TYR A 15 -6.81 -13.43 13.22
N CYS A 16 -7.02 -12.57 14.23
CA CYS A 16 -7.09 -11.14 14.03
C CYS A 16 -5.79 -10.55 13.45
N CYS A 17 -4.63 -11.10 13.84
CA CYS A 17 -3.32 -10.67 13.34
C CYS A 17 -3.05 -11.24 11.95
N ARG A 18 -3.44 -12.49 11.68
CA ARG A 18 -3.30 -13.11 10.34
C ARG A 18 -4.09 -12.37 9.29
N ARG A 19 -5.32 -11.96 9.63
CA ARG A 19 -6.18 -11.19 8.71
C ARG A 19 -5.50 -9.91 8.24
N MET A 20 -4.76 -9.20 9.11
CA MET A 20 -4.10 -7.95 8.75
C MET A 20 -3.14 -8.14 7.56
N VAL A 21 -2.47 -9.28 7.50
CA VAL A 21 -1.54 -9.62 6.41
C VAL A 21 -2.29 -10.22 5.22
N LEU A 22 -3.22 -11.15 5.46
CA LEU A 22 -3.98 -11.82 4.40
C LEU A 22 -4.88 -10.87 3.59
N THR A 23 -5.39 -9.80 4.21
CA THR A 23 -6.25 -8.81 3.55
C THR A 23 -5.52 -7.51 3.21
N HIS A 24 -4.18 -7.47 3.32
CA HIS A 24 -3.41 -6.28 3.01
C HIS A 24 -3.50 -5.95 1.52
N VAL A 25 -3.74 -4.68 1.18
CA VAL A 25 -3.66 -4.17 -0.20
C VAL A 25 -2.61 -3.09 -0.22
N ASP A 26 -1.57 -3.28 -1.03
CA ASP A 26 -0.51 -2.29 -1.17
C ASP A 26 -0.87 -1.25 -2.23
N LEU A 27 -1.24 -0.06 -1.79
CA LEU A 27 -1.53 1.07 -2.66
C LEU A 27 -0.30 1.96 -2.91
N ILE A 28 0.79 1.80 -2.15
CA ILE A 28 1.92 2.73 -2.23
C ILE A 28 2.61 2.66 -3.60
N GLU A 29 2.70 1.47 -4.19
CA GLU A 29 3.29 1.27 -5.51
C GLU A 29 2.59 2.10 -6.58
N LYS A 30 1.26 2.22 -6.50
CA LYS A 30 0.47 3.05 -7.42
C LYS A 30 0.62 4.52 -7.07
N LEU A 31 0.66 4.85 -5.78
CA LEU A 31 0.73 6.24 -5.32
C LEU A 31 2.07 6.91 -5.63
N LEU A 32 3.17 6.16 -5.63
CA LEU A 32 4.52 6.68 -5.91
C LEU A 32 4.68 7.27 -7.31
N HIS A 33 3.87 6.82 -8.27
CA HIS A 33 3.91 7.33 -9.64
C HIS A 33 3.24 8.70 -9.80
N TYR A 34 2.47 9.17 -8.81
CA TYR A 34 1.87 10.51 -8.89
C TYR A 34 2.90 11.58 -8.51
N ASN A 35 3.27 12.42 -9.48
CA ASN A 35 4.07 13.60 -9.22
C ASN A 35 3.18 14.76 -8.72
N PRO A 36 3.26 15.17 -7.45
CA PRO A 36 2.43 16.25 -6.93
C PRO A 36 2.72 17.60 -7.60
N MET A 37 3.91 17.77 -8.19
CA MET A 37 4.28 19.02 -8.87
C MET A 37 3.64 19.19 -10.25
N GLU A 38 3.15 18.11 -10.88
CA GLU A 38 2.43 18.22 -12.16
C GLU A 38 1.11 18.98 -11.99
N ARG A 39 0.34 18.68 -10.93
CA ARG A 39 -0.90 19.41 -10.62
C ARG A 39 -0.69 20.90 -10.37
N SER A 40 0.48 21.28 -9.86
CA SER A 40 0.82 22.69 -9.60
C SER A 40 1.12 23.44 -10.89
N LYS A 41 1.70 22.78 -11.90
CA LYS A 41 1.93 23.38 -13.23
C LYS A 41 0.61 23.67 -13.93
N ASP A 42 -0.36 22.76 -13.83
CA ASP A 42 -1.69 22.96 -14.41
C ASP A 42 -2.44 24.11 -13.74
N LYS A 43 -2.30 24.28 -12.42
CA LYS A 43 -2.89 25.42 -11.69
C LYS A 43 -2.20 26.74 -12.01
N ALA A 44 -0.88 26.75 -12.15
CA ALA A 44 -0.13 27.95 -12.52
C ALA A 44 -0.39 28.37 -13.98
N ALA A 45 -0.53 27.41 -14.90
CA ALA A 45 -0.85 27.66 -16.30
C ALA A 45 -2.30 28.13 -16.54
N ASN A 46 -3.24 27.80 -15.64
CA ASN A 46 -4.63 28.29 -15.71
C ASN A 46 -4.83 29.68 -15.09
N TYR A 47 -3.82 30.26 -14.43
CA TYR A 47 -3.85 31.61 -13.85
C TYR A 47 -2.91 32.60 -14.58
N ALA A 48 -2.35 32.19 -15.72
CA ALA A 48 -1.65 33.05 -16.68
C ALA A 48 -2.52 33.22 -17.94
#